data_AF-A0A919JEX0-F1
#
_entry.id   AF-A0A919JEX0-F1
#
_cell.length_a   1.000
_cell.length_b   1.000
_cell.length_c   1.000
_cell.angle_alpha   90.00
_cell.angle_beta   90.00
_cell.angle_gamma   90.00
#
_symmetry.space_group_name_H-M   'P 1'
#
loop_
_entity.id
_entity.type
_entity.pdbx_description
1 polymer ?
#
loop_
_entity_poly.entity_id
_entity_poly.type
_entity_poly.pdbx_seq_one_letter_code
_entity_poly.pdbx_strand_id
1 'polypeptide(L)'
;MPVKVAIDDMRRSDQLLHYAAAAQLEHVRSETGYTHEKVGKNLGIDKTNFARLLQNPTDDFLHDLDEAVMTLVPALDRTGGLSALAVRLRRLGTRNALTARLPPRWRRRVLRRQASDELDWLSKASGLLAKLLAVPDHAKQVCERNSAELSDIVQRLILIGAAPPTPDNIDALIMLGSIAGTPAAFDVVGPTLEQALSTHPLGFRMWRSVTSIVRLNETEADAAPIIRPWVQAQVEAAEEWRARSLFPARSLDLELAIVVPAAWSPAGEDDWVSQALRERSKNTEATVRERGTAAFGLWQRALRGDDAGHQAETARFLRGLIDDFKAEAEAGDVLLGLNWVATTLAQSIEGKNAVPPGWPPTEDPCLRTVRAAAAALRSPSVPTPILEPTKRLIEHALLQNAGVYRRNAVDTLLAGGYTGPVISALNLALTNVNTQAWLKCRALFVISFLQDRERNTELILGKACKRAKKQFDASLTHGAPVPRSIASELHDALFAVGDCFGAVGAQAQSRRLRHLLDKDLDDLLLRTKDLLRRPDADTALVRVARGAAYLVAVTAQTGDRTSKPMLESLADHPDSATKDLAEWALKRFDARGDRVRPLYDTL
;
A
#
# COMPACT_ATOMS: atom_id res chain seq x y z
N MET A 1 22.50 -26.40 6.99
CA MET A 1 23.22 -25.42 6.15
C MET A 1 22.28 -24.27 5.87
N PRO A 2 22.74 -23.02 5.95
CA PRO A 2 21.92 -21.87 5.58
C PRO A 2 21.56 -21.98 4.10
N VAL A 3 20.27 -21.90 3.78
CA VAL A 3 19.81 -21.85 2.39
C VAL A 3 20.21 -20.49 1.83
N LYS A 4 20.95 -20.47 0.73
CA LYS A 4 21.36 -19.21 0.10
C LYS A 4 20.14 -18.58 -0.55
N VAL A 5 19.73 -17.43 -0.04
CA VAL A 5 18.64 -16.63 -0.61
C VAL A 5 19.22 -15.62 -1.59
N ALA A 6 18.60 -15.49 -2.76
CA ALA A 6 18.96 -14.51 -3.78
C ALA A 6 17.71 -13.89 -4.38
N ILE A 7 17.75 -12.57 -4.62
CA ILE A 7 16.71 -11.81 -5.32
C ILE A 7 17.41 -11.10 -6.47
N ASP A 8 17.33 -11.70 -7.66
CA ASP A 8 17.88 -11.11 -8.89
C ASP A 8 16.80 -10.39 -9.71
N ASP A 9 15.53 -10.78 -9.58
CA ASP A 9 14.41 -10.24 -10.34
C ASP A 9 13.17 -10.02 -9.45
N MET A 10 12.73 -8.76 -9.33
CA MET A 10 11.54 -8.39 -8.57
C MET A 10 10.22 -8.88 -9.20
N ARG A 11 10.25 -9.42 -10.42
CA ARG A 11 9.10 -10.05 -11.08
C ARG A 11 8.89 -11.49 -10.60
N ARG A 12 9.91 -12.12 -10.03
CA ARG A 12 9.90 -13.53 -9.61
C ARG A 12 9.30 -13.70 -8.21
N SER A 13 8.01 -14.02 -8.17
CA SER A 13 7.27 -14.23 -6.91
C SER A 13 7.88 -15.34 -6.05
N ASP A 14 8.43 -16.38 -6.67
CA ASP A 14 9.13 -17.48 -5.99
C ASP A 14 10.34 -17.01 -5.18
N GLN A 15 11.16 -16.10 -5.71
CA GLN A 15 12.33 -15.57 -5.00
C GLN A 15 11.94 -14.70 -3.80
N LEU A 16 10.90 -13.89 -3.95
CA LEU A 16 10.38 -13.03 -2.89
C LEU A 16 9.77 -13.87 -1.75
N LEU A 17 9.03 -14.93 -2.09
CA LEU A 17 8.47 -15.86 -1.11
C LEU A 17 9.55 -16.70 -0.43
N HIS A 18 10.57 -17.16 -1.17
CA HIS A 18 11.73 -17.84 -0.61
C HIS A 18 12.45 -16.95 0.41
N TYR A 19 12.65 -15.67 0.10
CA TYR A 19 13.21 -14.72 1.06
C TYR A 19 12.36 -14.59 2.33
N ALA A 20 11.06 -14.33 2.18
CA ALA A 20 10.18 -14.11 3.33
C ALA A 20 10.13 -15.35 4.24
N ALA A 21 10.00 -16.54 3.65
CA ALA A 21 9.99 -17.81 4.38
C ALA A 21 11.34 -18.08 5.08
N ALA A 22 12.46 -17.84 4.40
CA ALA A 22 13.79 -17.98 5.02
C ALA A 22 13.99 -16.97 6.16
N ALA A 23 13.51 -15.74 6.03
CA ALA A 23 13.62 -14.73 7.07
C ALA A 23 12.80 -15.11 8.32
N GLN A 24 11.56 -15.56 8.15
CA GLN A 24 10.75 -16.05 9.28
C GLN A 24 11.37 -17.28 9.97
N LEU A 25 11.98 -18.20 9.20
CA LEU A 25 12.70 -19.33 9.77
C LEU A 25 13.94 -18.90 10.57
N GLU A 26 14.62 -17.83 10.17
CA GLU A 26 15.71 -17.25 10.95
C GLU A 26 15.21 -16.60 12.26
N HIS A 27 14.02 -15.99 12.27
CA HIS A 27 13.35 -15.55 13.50
C HIS A 27 13.11 -16.73 14.44
N VAL A 28 12.46 -17.80 13.95
CA VAL A 28 12.23 -19.05 14.69
C VAL A 28 13.54 -19.57 15.28
N ARG A 29 14.61 -19.62 14.48
CA ARG A 29 15.92 -20.08 14.94
C ARG A 29 16.49 -19.19 16.04
N SER A 30 16.39 -17.87 15.89
CA SER A 30 16.95 -16.90 16.84
C SER A 30 16.20 -16.86 18.17
N GLU A 31 14.88 -17.02 18.15
CA GLU A 31 14.03 -16.86 19.34
C GLU A 31 13.83 -18.19 20.10
N THR A 32 13.80 -19.32 19.39
CA THR A 32 13.47 -20.63 19.99
C THR A 32 14.59 -21.66 19.89
N GLY A 33 15.61 -21.40 19.07
CA GLY A 33 16.64 -22.40 18.73
C GLY A 33 16.15 -23.52 17.80
N TYR A 34 14.91 -23.49 17.30
CA TYR A 34 14.42 -24.45 16.32
C TYR A 34 15.14 -24.28 14.98
N THR A 35 15.78 -25.36 14.52
CA THR A 35 16.45 -25.36 13.22
C THR A 35 15.45 -25.62 12.09
N HIS A 36 15.79 -25.21 10.87
CA HIS A 36 14.94 -25.47 9.69
C HIS A 36 14.65 -26.96 9.51
N GLU A 37 15.59 -27.83 9.89
CA GLU A 37 15.43 -29.29 9.86
C GLU A 37 14.37 -29.79 10.85
N LYS A 38 14.32 -29.21 12.06
CA LYS A 38 13.27 -29.54 13.04
C LYS A 38 11.89 -29.06 12.57
N VAL A 39 11.82 -27.87 11.98
CA VAL A 39 10.57 -27.37 11.38
C VAL A 39 10.11 -28.29 10.25
N GLY A 40 10.99 -28.63 9.30
CA GLY A 40 10.66 -29.57 8.22
C GLY A 40 10.19 -30.93 8.73
N LYS A 41 10.85 -31.49 9.75
CA LYS A 41 10.43 -32.74 10.38
C LYS A 41 9.02 -32.67 10.98
N ASN A 42 8.67 -31.55 11.62
CA ASN A 42 7.33 -31.35 12.18
C ASN A 42 6.25 -31.25 11.10
N LEU A 43 6.60 -30.74 9.92
CA LEU A 43 5.74 -30.73 8.75
C LEU A 43 5.67 -32.09 8.02
N GLY A 44 6.40 -33.11 8.49
CA GLY A 44 6.48 -34.42 7.84
C GLY A 44 7.29 -34.40 6.53
N ILE A 45 8.14 -33.40 6.34
CA ILE A 45 8.94 -33.19 5.12
C ILE A 45 10.40 -33.51 5.42
N ASP A 46 11.02 -34.36 4.59
CA ASP A 46 12.46 -34.62 4.70
C ASP A 46 13.29 -33.37 4.35
N LYS A 47 14.54 -33.36 4.80
CA LYS A 47 15.43 -32.21 4.67
C LYS A 47 15.67 -31.75 3.22
N THR A 48 15.82 -32.69 2.29
CA THR A 48 16.09 -32.37 0.88
C THR A 48 14.85 -31.77 0.24
N ASN A 49 13.69 -32.37 0.51
CA ASN A 49 12.42 -31.87 0.00
C ASN A 49 12.04 -30.52 0.63
N PHE A 50 12.33 -30.29 1.90
CA PHE A 50 12.10 -29.01 2.58
C PHE A 50 12.90 -27.88 1.92
N ALA A 51 14.19 -28.10 1.66
CA ALA A 51 15.03 -27.09 0.99
C ALA A 51 14.52 -26.77 -0.43
N ARG A 52 14.06 -27.79 -1.17
CA ARG A 52 13.47 -27.64 -2.51
C ARG A 52 12.15 -26.85 -2.46
N LEU A 53 11.27 -27.17 -1.52
CA LEU A 53 10.01 -26.46 -1.32
C LEU A 53 10.25 -25.03 -0.85
N LEU A 54 11.25 -24.77 -0.02
CA LEU A 54 11.58 -23.41 0.40
C LEU A 54 12.04 -22.52 -0.77
N GLN A 55 12.76 -23.08 -1.74
CA GLN A 55 13.20 -22.36 -2.95
C GLN A 55 12.05 -22.05 -3.92
N ASN A 56 11.07 -22.95 -4.03
CA ASN A 56 9.91 -22.81 -4.90
C ASN A 56 8.64 -23.18 -4.12
N PRO A 57 8.18 -22.31 -3.21
CA PRO A 57 7.15 -22.69 -2.24
C PRO A 57 5.79 -22.87 -2.90
N THR A 58 5.09 -23.96 -2.61
CA THR A 58 3.68 -24.11 -3.01
C THR A 58 2.77 -23.39 -2.01
N ASP A 59 1.54 -23.07 -2.39
CA ASP A 59 0.63 -22.35 -1.48
C ASP A 59 0.27 -23.19 -0.24
N ASP A 60 0.07 -24.50 -0.40
CA ASP A 60 -0.16 -25.42 0.73
C ASP A 60 1.06 -25.47 1.67
N PHE A 61 2.26 -25.52 1.11
CA PHE A 61 3.49 -25.50 1.91
C PHE A 61 3.64 -24.19 2.69
N LEU A 62 3.31 -23.05 2.08
CA LEU A 62 3.37 -21.74 2.76
C LEU A 62 2.35 -21.65 3.89
N HIS A 63 1.16 -22.20 3.70
CA HIS A 63 0.14 -22.25 4.74
C HIS A 63 0.58 -23.13 5.92
N ASP A 64 1.05 -24.34 5.65
CA ASP A 64 1.51 -25.24 6.72
C ASP A 64 2.75 -24.68 7.43
N LEU A 65 3.63 -23.99 6.69
CA LEU A 65 4.78 -23.29 7.25
C LEU A 65 4.38 -22.08 8.11
N ASP A 66 3.41 -21.27 7.67
CA ASP A 66 2.86 -20.15 8.45
C ASP A 66 2.35 -20.65 9.79
N GLU A 67 1.50 -21.68 9.81
CA GLU A 67 0.96 -22.26 11.03
C GLU A 67 2.08 -22.72 11.99
N ALA A 68 3.10 -23.38 11.46
CA ALA A 68 4.25 -23.81 12.26
C ALA A 68 5.09 -22.63 12.80
N VAL A 69 5.36 -21.62 11.97
CA VAL A 69 6.13 -20.43 12.35
C VAL A 69 5.39 -19.63 13.42
N MET A 70 4.11 -19.31 13.20
CA MET A 70 3.30 -18.50 14.12
C MET A 70 3.06 -19.23 15.44
N THR A 71 2.96 -20.57 15.42
CA THR A 71 2.92 -21.37 16.66
C THR A 71 4.22 -21.26 17.46
N LEU A 72 5.37 -21.24 16.79
CA LEU A 72 6.69 -21.17 17.45
C LEU A 72 7.06 -19.73 17.86
N VAL A 73 6.63 -18.73 17.09
CA VAL A 73 6.91 -17.30 17.30
C VAL A 73 5.64 -16.47 17.06
N PRO A 74 4.72 -16.39 18.04
CA PRO A 74 3.46 -15.65 17.89
C PRO A 74 3.63 -14.15 17.63
N ALA A 75 4.80 -13.58 17.95
CA ALA A 75 5.08 -12.17 17.66
C ALA A 75 5.07 -11.84 16.16
N LEU A 76 5.29 -12.85 15.29
CA LEU A 76 5.29 -12.69 13.83
C LEU A 76 3.90 -12.57 13.22
N ASP A 77 2.81 -12.76 13.97
CA ASP A 77 1.43 -12.63 13.47
C ASP A 77 1.20 -11.28 12.76
N ARG A 78 1.90 -10.23 13.20
CA ARG A 78 1.79 -8.87 12.65
C ARG A 78 2.46 -8.67 11.28
N THR A 79 3.18 -9.67 10.78
CA THR A 79 3.88 -9.60 9.48
C THR A 79 2.95 -9.92 8.30
N GLY A 80 1.75 -10.43 8.56
CA GLY A 80 0.76 -10.76 7.54
C GLY A 80 0.88 -12.13 6.90
N GLY A 81 1.84 -12.96 7.33
CA GLY A 81 1.96 -14.36 6.87
C GLY A 81 2.45 -14.50 5.42
N LEU A 82 3.04 -15.65 5.14
CA LEU A 82 3.58 -16.05 3.84
C LEU A 82 2.47 -16.35 2.84
N SER A 83 1.36 -16.92 3.29
CA SER A 83 0.20 -17.26 2.46
C SER A 83 -0.47 -16.01 1.91
N ALA A 84 -0.65 -14.97 2.73
CA ALA A 84 -1.20 -13.70 2.26
C ALA A 84 -0.21 -12.97 1.35
N LEU A 85 1.10 -13.03 1.64
CA LEU A 85 2.12 -12.53 0.71
C LEU A 85 2.04 -13.25 -0.65
N ALA A 86 1.86 -14.57 -0.65
CA ALA A 86 1.73 -15.35 -1.89
C ALA A 86 0.51 -14.92 -2.71
N VAL A 87 -0.62 -14.62 -2.06
CA VAL A 87 -1.80 -14.03 -2.71
C VAL A 87 -1.45 -12.71 -3.39
N ARG A 88 -0.76 -11.81 -2.68
CA ARG A 88 -0.38 -10.48 -3.19
C ARG A 88 0.62 -10.55 -4.35
N LEU A 89 1.53 -11.51 -4.33
CA LEU A 89 2.59 -11.67 -5.34
C LEU A 89 2.11 -12.47 -6.57
N ARG A 90 1.48 -13.62 -6.36
CA ARG A 90 1.07 -14.56 -7.43
C ARG A 90 -0.23 -14.20 -8.10
N ARG A 91 -1.14 -13.52 -7.38
CA ARG A 91 -2.34 -12.84 -7.90
C ARG A 91 -3.40 -13.69 -8.63
N LEU A 92 -3.16 -14.96 -8.96
CA LEU A 92 -4.04 -15.75 -9.84
C LEU A 92 -4.36 -17.18 -9.36
N GLY A 93 -3.64 -17.74 -8.38
CA GLY A 93 -3.80 -19.18 -7.99
C GLY A 93 -4.40 -19.46 -6.61
N THR A 94 -4.61 -18.45 -5.78
CA THR A 94 -4.65 -18.62 -4.32
C THR A 94 -5.97 -18.20 -3.67
N ARG A 95 -7.10 -18.34 -4.38
CA ARG A 95 -8.41 -18.04 -3.77
C ARG A 95 -8.63 -18.81 -2.46
N ASN A 96 -8.05 -20.02 -2.36
CA ASN A 96 -8.09 -20.85 -1.16
C ASN A 96 -7.21 -20.33 0.00
N ALA A 97 -6.15 -19.58 -0.27
CA ALA A 97 -5.23 -19.11 0.76
C ALA A 97 -5.84 -18.02 1.67
N LEU A 98 -6.89 -17.32 1.21
CA LEU A 98 -7.67 -16.39 2.02
C LEU A 98 -8.89 -17.05 2.70
N THR A 99 -9.13 -18.34 2.43
CA THR A 99 -10.23 -19.08 3.04
C THR A 99 -9.76 -19.84 4.27
N ALA A 100 -10.41 -19.59 5.42
CA ALA A 100 -10.16 -20.34 6.63
C ALA A 100 -10.60 -21.80 6.43
N ARG A 101 -9.72 -22.76 6.76
CA ARG A 101 -9.99 -24.22 6.73
C ARG A 101 -10.90 -24.63 7.89
N LEU A 102 -12.12 -24.09 7.92
CA LEU A 102 -13.12 -24.39 8.94
C LEU A 102 -14.02 -25.55 8.50
N PRO A 103 -14.38 -26.48 9.41
CA PRO A 103 -15.42 -27.47 9.16
C PRO A 103 -16.72 -26.81 8.67
N PRO A 104 -17.45 -27.41 7.71
CA PRO A 104 -18.64 -26.78 7.11
C PRO A 104 -19.71 -26.34 8.12
N ARG A 105 -19.89 -27.11 9.20
CA ARG A 105 -20.81 -26.77 10.30
C ARG A 105 -20.38 -25.51 11.06
N TRP A 106 -19.08 -25.34 11.29
CA TRP A 106 -18.54 -24.16 11.97
C TRP A 106 -18.64 -22.93 11.08
N ARG A 107 -18.31 -23.07 9.78
CA ARG A 107 -18.45 -21.99 8.79
C ARG A 107 -19.87 -21.41 8.75
N ARG A 108 -20.90 -22.27 8.79
CA ARG A 108 -22.31 -21.82 8.87
C ARG A 108 -22.62 -21.06 10.17
N ARG A 109 -22.01 -21.44 11.30
CA ARG A 109 -22.20 -20.75 12.58
C ARG A 109 -21.48 -19.39 12.59
N VAL A 110 -20.25 -19.33 12.09
CA VAL A 110 -19.46 -18.08 11.99
C VAL A 110 -20.21 -17.02 11.19
N LEU A 111 -20.76 -17.38 10.02
CA LEU A 111 -21.53 -16.46 9.19
C LEU A 111 -22.75 -15.87 9.91
N ARG A 112 -23.43 -16.68 10.74
CA ARG A 112 -24.64 -16.26 11.47
C ARG A 112 -24.35 -15.59 12.81
N ARG A 113 -23.14 -15.70 13.34
CA ARG A 113 -22.77 -15.10 14.64
C ARG A 113 -22.73 -13.58 14.50
N GLN A 114 -23.09 -12.83 15.55
CA GLN A 114 -22.80 -11.40 15.58
C GLN A 114 -21.27 -11.20 15.67
N ALA A 115 -20.72 -10.35 14.79
CA ALA A 115 -19.28 -10.06 14.81
C ALA A 115 -18.98 -9.01 15.89
N SER A 116 -17.93 -9.23 16.67
CA SER A 116 -17.50 -8.30 17.73
C SER A 116 -16.32 -7.41 17.37
N ASP A 117 -15.55 -7.76 16.34
CA ASP A 117 -14.31 -7.07 15.95
C ASP A 117 -13.97 -7.27 14.46
N GLU A 118 -12.82 -6.73 14.02
CA GLU A 118 -12.33 -6.86 12.64
C GLU A 118 -12.11 -8.33 12.24
N LEU A 119 -11.50 -9.14 13.10
CA LEU A 119 -11.18 -10.55 12.81
C LEU A 119 -12.44 -11.40 12.62
N ASP A 120 -13.50 -11.10 13.36
CA ASP A 120 -14.80 -11.73 13.20
C ASP A 120 -15.43 -11.41 11.83
N TRP A 121 -15.34 -10.16 11.37
CA TRP A 121 -15.79 -9.76 10.04
C TRP A 121 -14.96 -10.42 8.93
N LEU A 122 -13.63 -10.50 9.10
CA LEU A 122 -12.75 -11.21 8.17
C LEU A 122 -13.05 -12.71 8.13
N SER A 123 -13.33 -13.31 9.29
CA SER A 123 -13.75 -14.72 9.39
C SER A 123 -15.07 -14.98 8.68
N LYS A 124 -16.03 -14.05 8.76
CA LYS A 124 -17.28 -14.10 7.99
C LYS A 124 -17.04 -13.98 6.49
N ALA A 125 -16.26 -12.98 6.06
CA ALA A 125 -15.91 -12.78 4.65
C ALA A 125 -15.24 -14.02 4.06
N SER A 126 -14.27 -14.57 4.78
CA SER A 126 -13.58 -15.80 4.45
C SER A 126 -14.55 -16.99 4.35
N GLY A 127 -15.50 -17.11 5.27
CA GLY A 127 -16.54 -18.13 5.24
C GLY A 127 -17.52 -18.00 4.06
N LEU A 128 -17.84 -16.77 3.65
CA LEU A 128 -18.68 -16.50 2.48
C LEU A 128 -17.93 -16.82 1.19
N LEU A 129 -16.69 -16.34 1.07
CA LEU A 129 -15.81 -16.63 -0.07
C LEU A 129 -15.63 -18.15 -0.24
N ALA A 130 -15.37 -18.87 0.85
CA ALA A 130 -15.25 -20.32 0.79
C ALA A 130 -16.53 -21.05 0.36
N LYS A 131 -17.73 -20.46 0.53
CA LYS A 131 -18.97 -21.00 -0.05
C LYS A 131 -19.06 -20.74 -1.55
N LEU A 132 -18.70 -19.54 -1.99
CA LEU A 132 -18.70 -19.16 -3.41
C LEU A 132 -17.75 -20.04 -4.22
N LEU A 133 -16.54 -20.28 -3.69
CA LEU A 133 -15.52 -21.11 -4.34
C LEU A 133 -15.85 -22.60 -4.35
N ALA A 134 -16.63 -23.08 -3.38
CA ALA A 134 -16.98 -24.51 -3.29
C ALA A 134 -18.00 -24.94 -4.35
N VAL A 135 -18.84 -24.02 -4.82
CA VAL A 135 -19.92 -24.28 -5.80
C VAL A 135 -20.03 -23.12 -6.80
N PRO A 136 -19.02 -22.90 -7.65
CA PRO A 136 -18.97 -21.75 -8.56
C PRO A 136 -20.21 -21.66 -9.47
N ASP A 137 -20.68 -22.81 -10.00
CA ASP A 137 -21.87 -22.89 -10.85
C ASP A 137 -23.18 -22.50 -10.14
N HIS A 138 -23.17 -22.47 -8.80
CA HIS A 138 -24.32 -22.09 -7.96
C HIS A 138 -24.05 -20.81 -7.17
N ALA A 139 -23.03 -20.02 -7.55
CA ALA A 139 -22.66 -18.79 -6.86
C ALA A 139 -23.84 -17.83 -6.68
N LYS A 140 -24.72 -17.72 -7.70
CA LYS A 140 -25.95 -16.92 -7.62
C LYS A 140 -26.86 -17.34 -6.48
N GLN A 141 -27.15 -18.63 -6.35
CA GLN A 141 -27.98 -19.15 -5.26
C GLN A 141 -27.32 -18.96 -3.89
N VAL A 142 -25.97 -19.02 -3.83
CA VAL A 142 -25.23 -18.71 -2.61
C VAL A 142 -25.40 -17.23 -2.25
N CYS A 143 -25.23 -16.30 -3.19
CA CYS A 143 -25.44 -14.87 -2.95
C CYS A 143 -26.88 -14.58 -2.50
N GLU A 144 -27.88 -15.10 -3.21
CA GLU A 144 -29.31 -14.89 -2.88
C GLU A 144 -29.65 -15.37 -1.45
N ARG A 145 -29.19 -16.57 -1.08
CA ARG A 145 -29.43 -17.17 0.25
C ARG A 145 -28.68 -16.48 1.39
N ASN A 146 -27.66 -15.68 1.09
CA ASN A 146 -26.85 -14.97 2.09
C ASN A 146 -26.85 -13.46 1.79
N SER A 147 -27.91 -12.92 1.18
CA SER A 147 -27.95 -11.55 0.66
C SER A 147 -27.77 -10.50 1.74
N ALA A 148 -28.42 -10.68 2.90
CA ALA A 148 -28.25 -9.82 4.06
C ALA A 148 -26.81 -9.86 4.58
N GLU A 149 -26.24 -11.06 4.77
CA GLU A 149 -24.87 -11.21 5.22
C GLU A 149 -23.85 -10.68 4.21
N LEU A 150 -24.10 -10.84 2.91
CA LEU A 150 -23.27 -10.30 1.83
C LEU A 150 -23.21 -8.78 1.92
N SER A 151 -24.37 -8.11 2.03
CA SER A 151 -24.43 -6.64 2.15
C SER A 151 -23.65 -6.16 3.38
N ASP A 152 -23.88 -6.77 4.54
CA ASP A 152 -23.18 -6.40 5.78
C ASP A 152 -21.66 -6.63 5.67
N ILE A 153 -21.24 -7.77 5.13
CA ILE A 153 -19.83 -8.10 4.92
C ILE A 153 -19.18 -7.08 3.98
N VAL A 154 -19.84 -6.72 2.87
CA VAL A 154 -19.29 -5.76 1.90
C VAL A 154 -19.07 -4.39 2.55
N GLN A 155 -20.08 -3.86 3.24
CA GLN A 155 -19.97 -2.57 3.92
C GLN A 155 -18.85 -2.59 4.96
N ARG A 156 -18.73 -3.67 5.74
CA ARG A 156 -17.69 -3.79 6.76
C ARG A 156 -16.30 -3.98 6.17
N LEU A 157 -16.15 -4.75 5.10
CA LEU A 157 -14.86 -4.90 4.41
C LEU A 157 -14.38 -3.58 3.80
N ILE A 158 -15.29 -2.72 3.31
CA ILE A 158 -14.95 -1.38 2.85
C ILE A 158 -14.35 -0.56 4.00
N LEU A 159 -15.02 -0.53 5.16
CA LEU A 159 -14.54 0.25 6.31
C LEU A 159 -13.21 -0.29 6.86
N ILE A 160 -13.09 -1.62 7.01
CA ILE A 160 -11.85 -2.30 7.44
C ILE A 160 -10.73 -2.02 6.44
N GLY A 161 -10.98 -2.16 5.14
CA GLY A 161 -9.99 -1.93 4.09
C GLY A 161 -9.57 -0.47 3.95
N ALA A 162 -10.41 0.48 4.38
CA ALA A 162 -10.10 1.90 4.34
C ALA A 162 -9.24 2.34 5.54
N ALA A 163 -9.21 1.56 6.63
CA ALA A 163 -8.43 1.83 7.84
C ALA A 163 -6.90 1.85 7.57
N PRO A 164 -6.08 2.47 8.45
CA PRO A 164 -4.62 2.46 8.38
C PRO A 164 -4.04 1.10 7.98
N PRO A 165 -3.06 1.02 7.06
CA PRO A 165 -2.72 -0.21 6.36
C PRO A 165 -2.05 -1.25 7.27
N THR A 166 -2.84 -2.17 7.82
CA THR A 166 -2.34 -3.42 8.45
C THR A 166 -2.44 -4.59 7.48
N PRO A 167 -1.74 -5.73 7.71
CA PRO A 167 -1.96 -6.93 6.93
C PRO A 167 -3.44 -7.32 6.81
N ASP A 168 -4.17 -7.31 7.92
CA ASP A 168 -5.59 -7.64 7.99
C ASP A 168 -6.45 -6.72 7.11
N ASN A 169 -6.16 -5.41 7.12
CA ASN A 169 -6.89 -4.45 6.30
C ASN A 169 -6.56 -4.62 4.81
N ILE A 170 -5.35 -5.04 4.46
CA ILE A 170 -4.99 -5.39 3.09
C ILE A 170 -5.74 -6.65 2.66
N ASP A 171 -5.82 -7.66 3.51
CA ASP A 171 -6.53 -8.91 3.22
C ASP A 171 -8.04 -8.67 3.11
N ALA A 172 -8.60 -7.72 3.86
CA ALA A 172 -9.98 -7.24 3.68
C ALA A 172 -10.23 -6.74 2.25
N LEU A 173 -9.32 -5.93 1.70
CA LEU A 173 -9.42 -5.42 0.33
C LEU A 173 -9.33 -6.53 -0.72
N ILE A 174 -8.46 -7.51 -0.51
CA ILE A 174 -8.31 -8.65 -1.42
C ILE A 174 -9.54 -9.57 -1.34
N MET A 175 -10.07 -9.82 -0.13
CA MET A 175 -11.30 -10.59 0.05
C MET A 175 -12.51 -9.89 -0.58
N LEU A 176 -12.64 -8.57 -0.41
CA LEU A 176 -13.68 -7.77 -1.05
C LEU A 176 -13.61 -7.92 -2.58
N GLY A 177 -12.41 -7.77 -3.15
CA GLY A 177 -12.20 -7.98 -4.58
C GLY A 177 -12.41 -9.42 -5.03
N SER A 178 -12.15 -10.40 -4.16
CA SER A 178 -12.38 -11.83 -4.45
C SER A 178 -13.85 -12.21 -4.44
N ILE A 179 -14.63 -11.63 -3.54
CA ILE A 179 -16.09 -11.78 -3.52
C ILE A 179 -16.68 -11.10 -4.76
N ALA A 180 -16.33 -9.84 -5.02
CA ALA A 180 -16.82 -9.08 -6.17
C ALA A 180 -16.36 -9.66 -7.51
N GLY A 181 -15.20 -10.32 -7.54
CA GLY A 181 -14.71 -11.02 -8.72
C GLY A 181 -15.56 -12.23 -9.13
N THR A 182 -16.55 -12.63 -8.33
CA THR A 182 -17.56 -13.62 -8.73
C THR A 182 -18.70 -12.89 -9.44
N PRO A 183 -19.00 -13.14 -10.73
CA PRO A 183 -20.00 -12.37 -11.49
C PRO A 183 -21.36 -12.26 -10.80
N ALA A 184 -21.83 -13.34 -10.16
CA ALA A 184 -23.10 -13.35 -9.44
C ALA A 184 -23.13 -12.50 -8.15
N ALA A 185 -21.97 -12.15 -7.60
CA ALA A 185 -21.86 -11.23 -6.47
C ALA A 185 -21.61 -9.79 -6.93
N PHE A 186 -21.08 -9.60 -8.14
CA PHE A 186 -20.68 -8.28 -8.65
C PHE A 186 -21.84 -7.29 -8.68
N ASP A 187 -23.05 -7.72 -9.05
CA ASP A 187 -24.26 -6.86 -9.07
C ASP A 187 -24.58 -6.23 -7.71
N VAL A 188 -24.20 -6.90 -6.61
CA VAL A 188 -24.39 -6.39 -5.25
C VAL A 188 -23.20 -5.54 -4.81
N VAL A 189 -21.98 -6.02 -5.07
CA VAL A 189 -20.76 -5.38 -4.55
C VAL A 189 -20.33 -4.16 -5.36
N GLY A 190 -20.46 -4.20 -6.68
CA GLY A 190 -20.02 -3.18 -7.62
C GLY A 190 -20.56 -1.78 -7.28
N PRO A 191 -21.89 -1.59 -7.16
CA PRO A 191 -22.47 -0.29 -6.82
C PRO A 191 -22.00 0.26 -5.47
N THR A 192 -21.85 -0.62 -4.47
CA THR A 192 -21.41 -0.19 -3.13
C THR A 192 -19.92 0.20 -3.14
N LEU A 193 -19.11 -0.52 -3.91
CA LEU A 193 -17.69 -0.22 -4.09
C LEU A 193 -17.48 1.09 -4.84
N GLU A 194 -18.27 1.35 -5.88
CA GLU A 194 -18.28 2.61 -6.64
C GLU A 194 -18.69 3.80 -5.75
N GLN A 195 -19.75 3.63 -4.96
CA GLN A 195 -20.15 4.64 -3.98
C GLN A 195 -19.02 4.92 -2.99
N ALA A 196 -18.34 3.87 -2.48
CA ALA A 196 -17.22 4.04 -1.57
C ALA A 196 -16.04 4.76 -2.22
N LEU A 197 -15.70 4.45 -3.48
CA LEU A 197 -14.62 5.13 -4.22
C LEU A 197 -14.90 6.62 -4.41
N SER A 198 -16.14 6.98 -4.72
CA SER A 198 -16.54 8.35 -5.07
C SER A 198 -16.84 9.24 -3.85
N THR A 199 -17.35 8.67 -2.74
CA THR A 199 -17.89 9.46 -1.61
C THR A 199 -17.18 9.24 -0.28
N HIS A 200 -16.51 8.10 -0.07
CA HIS A 200 -15.86 7.84 1.22
C HIS A 200 -14.56 8.65 1.31
N PRO A 201 -14.27 9.38 2.42
CA PRO A 201 -13.05 10.17 2.56
C PRO A 201 -11.75 9.35 2.40
N LEU A 202 -11.81 8.07 2.78
CA LEU A 202 -10.73 7.10 2.65
C LEU A 202 -10.89 6.15 1.43
N GLY A 203 -11.83 6.44 0.54
CA GLY A 203 -12.27 5.59 -0.57
C GLY A 203 -11.16 5.21 -1.54
N PHE A 204 -10.13 6.06 -1.70
CA PHE A 204 -9.01 5.79 -2.59
C PHE A 204 -8.23 4.50 -2.25
N ARG A 205 -8.36 3.94 -1.04
CA ARG A 205 -7.76 2.62 -0.72
C ARG A 205 -8.45 1.45 -1.42
N MET A 206 -9.72 1.63 -1.78
CA MET A 206 -10.56 0.60 -2.42
C MET A 206 -10.09 0.21 -3.83
N TRP A 207 -9.25 1.02 -4.48
CA TRP A 207 -8.62 0.71 -5.77
C TRP A 207 -7.90 -0.65 -5.78
N ARG A 208 -7.43 -1.13 -4.62
CA ARG A 208 -6.87 -2.48 -4.49
C ARG A 208 -7.91 -3.57 -4.71
N SER A 209 -9.13 -3.41 -4.19
CA SER A 209 -10.23 -4.33 -4.44
C SER A 209 -10.62 -4.34 -5.91
N VAL A 210 -10.65 -3.16 -6.57
CA VAL A 210 -10.85 -3.04 -8.02
C VAL A 210 -9.78 -3.81 -8.80
N THR A 211 -8.51 -3.61 -8.41
CA THR A 211 -7.37 -4.33 -9.00
C THR A 211 -7.52 -5.86 -8.87
N SER A 212 -7.97 -6.33 -7.69
CA SER A 212 -8.26 -7.75 -7.46
C SER A 212 -9.40 -8.27 -8.35
N ILE A 213 -10.49 -7.50 -8.52
CA ILE A 213 -11.61 -7.87 -9.41
C ILE A 213 -11.12 -8.10 -10.83
N VAL A 214 -10.34 -7.16 -11.39
CA VAL A 214 -9.79 -7.26 -12.75
C VAL A 214 -8.91 -8.49 -12.90
N ARG A 215 -7.98 -8.69 -11.97
CA ARG A 215 -7.06 -9.83 -12.02
C ARG A 215 -7.76 -11.18 -11.95
N LEU A 216 -8.82 -11.29 -11.17
CA LEU A 216 -9.56 -12.56 -11.04
C LEU A 216 -10.39 -12.91 -12.27
N ASN A 217 -10.66 -11.93 -13.13
CA ASN A 217 -11.52 -12.07 -14.29
C ASN A 217 -10.78 -11.84 -15.62
N GLU A 218 -9.44 -11.72 -15.60
CA GLU A 218 -8.68 -11.41 -16.80
C GLU A 218 -8.74 -12.50 -17.88
N THR A 219 -8.97 -13.75 -17.47
CA THR A 219 -9.14 -14.92 -18.34
C THR A 219 -10.60 -15.39 -18.47
N GLU A 220 -11.52 -14.80 -17.72
CA GLU A 220 -12.92 -15.24 -17.64
C GLU A 220 -13.77 -14.52 -18.70
N ALA A 221 -14.02 -15.19 -19.82
CA ALA A 221 -14.73 -14.60 -20.96
C ALA A 221 -16.14 -14.10 -20.60
N ASP A 222 -16.84 -14.80 -19.70
CA ASP A 222 -18.22 -14.50 -19.30
C ASP A 222 -18.31 -13.30 -18.35
N ALA A 223 -17.24 -12.99 -17.61
CA ALA A 223 -17.21 -11.90 -16.64
C ALA A 223 -16.87 -10.56 -17.30
N ALA A 224 -16.13 -10.59 -18.41
CA ALA A 224 -15.66 -9.40 -19.10
C ALA A 224 -16.78 -8.43 -19.54
N PRO A 225 -17.93 -8.86 -20.11
CA PRO A 225 -18.99 -7.94 -20.53
C PRO A 225 -19.62 -7.11 -19.41
N ILE A 226 -19.63 -7.64 -18.18
CA ILE A 226 -20.22 -6.97 -17.02
C ILE A 226 -19.18 -6.08 -16.33
N ILE A 227 -17.98 -6.62 -16.12
CA ILE A 227 -16.94 -5.96 -15.31
C ILE A 227 -16.17 -4.91 -16.12
N ARG A 228 -15.90 -5.15 -17.40
CA ARG A 228 -15.08 -4.23 -18.23
C ARG A 228 -15.67 -2.82 -18.31
N PRO A 229 -16.96 -2.60 -18.66
CA PRO A 229 -17.52 -1.25 -18.74
C PRO A 229 -17.45 -0.51 -17.40
N TRP A 230 -17.70 -1.23 -16.30
CA TRP A 230 -17.61 -0.66 -14.96
C TRP A 230 -16.17 -0.22 -14.64
N VAL A 231 -15.17 -1.07 -14.93
CA VAL A 231 -13.74 -0.76 -14.70
C VAL A 231 -13.29 0.42 -15.56
N GLN A 232 -13.72 0.49 -16.81
CA GLN A 232 -13.42 1.63 -17.69
C GLN A 232 -13.94 2.94 -17.09
N ALA A 233 -15.21 2.96 -16.64
CA ALA A 233 -15.79 4.13 -15.98
C ALA A 233 -15.02 4.54 -14.72
N GLN A 234 -14.51 3.57 -13.93
CA GLN A 234 -13.67 3.89 -12.78
C GLN A 234 -12.38 4.58 -13.22
N VAL A 235 -11.68 4.05 -14.23
CA VAL A 235 -10.40 4.62 -14.71
C VAL A 235 -10.60 6.02 -15.31
N GLU A 236 -11.70 6.25 -16.01
CA GLU A 236 -12.08 7.59 -16.51
C GLU A 236 -12.31 8.59 -15.37
N ALA A 237 -12.92 8.15 -14.25
CA ALA A 237 -13.15 8.97 -13.07
C ALA A 237 -11.91 9.14 -12.16
N ALA A 238 -10.81 8.42 -12.43
CA ALA A 238 -9.70 8.29 -11.49
C ALA A 238 -8.99 9.62 -11.18
N GLU A 239 -8.87 10.53 -12.15
CA GLU A 239 -8.24 11.84 -11.92
C GLU A 239 -9.06 12.73 -10.98
N GLU A 240 -10.39 12.74 -11.14
CA GLU A 240 -11.28 13.51 -10.27
C GLU A 240 -11.16 13.02 -8.82
N TRP A 241 -11.26 11.69 -8.64
CA TRP A 241 -11.16 11.09 -7.31
C TRP A 241 -9.77 11.24 -6.70
N ARG A 242 -8.71 11.23 -7.52
CA ARG A 242 -7.34 11.53 -7.06
C ARG A 242 -7.23 12.96 -6.54
N ALA A 243 -7.78 13.95 -7.26
CA ALA A 243 -7.72 15.36 -6.85
C ALA A 243 -8.46 15.61 -5.52
N ARG A 244 -9.56 14.88 -5.30
CA ARG A 244 -10.36 14.93 -4.06
C ARG A 244 -9.88 14.00 -2.95
N SER A 245 -8.84 13.19 -3.20
CA SER A 245 -8.35 12.20 -2.24
C SER A 245 -7.45 12.80 -1.17
N LEU A 246 -7.49 12.20 0.02
CA LEU A 246 -6.49 12.39 1.07
C LEU A 246 -5.14 11.74 0.75
N PHE A 247 -5.09 10.86 -0.25
CA PHE A 247 -3.96 10.01 -0.60
C PHE A 247 -3.32 10.33 -1.97
N PRO A 248 -3.14 11.60 -2.37
CA PRO A 248 -2.39 11.87 -3.59
C PRO A 248 -1.01 11.20 -3.46
N ALA A 249 -0.51 10.60 -4.55
CA ALA A 249 0.74 9.84 -4.55
C ALA A 249 0.74 8.41 -3.99
N ARG A 250 -0.41 7.74 -3.75
CA ARG A 250 -0.41 6.29 -3.47
C ARG A 250 -0.46 5.41 -4.72
N SER A 251 -0.82 5.97 -5.89
CA SER A 251 -0.76 5.33 -7.21
C SER A 251 -1.60 4.05 -7.36
N LEU A 252 -2.67 3.90 -6.57
CA LEU A 252 -3.48 2.68 -6.53
C LEU A 252 -4.34 2.50 -7.79
N ASP A 253 -4.88 3.60 -8.29
CA ASP A 253 -5.49 3.76 -9.61
C ASP A 253 -4.54 3.36 -10.75
N LEU A 254 -3.26 3.75 -10.65
CA LEU A 254 -2.26 3.39 -11.66
C LEU A 254 -1.86 1.92 -11.58
N GLU A 255 -1.85 1.33 -10.39
CA GLU A 255 -1.68 -0.11 -10.23
C GLU A 255 -2.81 -0.86 -10.96
N LEU A 256 -4.07 -0.40 -10.86
CA LEU A 256 -5.18 -0.92 -11.63
C LEU A 256 -4.90 -0.83 -13.15
N ALA A 257 -4.60 0.37 -13.65
CA ALA A 257 -4.34 0.61 -15.07
C ALA A 257 -3.26 -0.34 -15.63
N ILE A 258 -2.18 -0.57 -14.86
CA ILE A 258 -1.11 -1.49 -15.25
C ILE A 258 -1.57 -2.94 -15.33
N VAL A 259 -2.59 -3.33 -14.56
CA VAL A 259 -3.08 -4.72 -14.56
C VAL A 259 -4.15 -5.01 -15.60
N VAL A 260 -4.85 -4.00 -16.13
CA VAL A 260 -5.94 -4.22 -17.10
C VAL A 260 -5.44 -5.05 -18.29
N PRO A 261 -6.14 -6.14 -18.65
CA PRO A 261 -5.73 -7.01 -19.76
C PRO A 261 -5.74 -6.28 -21.10
N ALA A 262 -4.81 -6.64 -21.99
CA ALA A 262 -4.79 -6.09 -23.35
C ALA A 262 -6.09 -6.40 -24.11
N ALA A 263 -6.75 -7.53 -23.81
CA ALA A 263 -8.06 -7.86 -24.39
C ALA A 263 -9.19 -6.88 -24.00
N TRP A 264 -9.05 -6.13 -22.90
CA TRP A 264 -10.06 -5.16 -22.42
C TRP A 264 -9.78 -3.73 -22.88
N SER A 265 -8.51 -3.42 -23.16
CA SER A 265 -8.01 -2.14 -23.65
C SER A 265 -6.92 -2.44 -24.68
N PRO A 266 -7.31 -2.84 -25.91
CA PRO A 266 -6.37 -3.22 -26.96
C PRO A 266 -5.62 -2.00 -27.47
N ALA A 267 -4.42 -2.23 -28.04
CA ALA A 267 -3.65 -1.15 -28.66
C ALA A 267 -4.44 -0.52 -29.83
N GLY A 268 -4.36 0.81 -29.94
CA GLY A 268 -5.06 1.59 -30.97
C GLY A 268 -5.88 2.72 -30.38
N GLU A 269 -6.93 3.13 -31.09
CA GLU A 269 -7.82 4.23 -30.67
C GLU A 269 -8.63 3.88 -29.41
N ASP A 270 -8.90 2.60 -29.16
CA ASP A 270 -9.66 2.11 -28.00
C ASP A 270 -8.78 1.85 -26.74
N ASP A 271 -7.50 2.26 -26.74
CA ASP A 271 -6.60 2.02 -25.60
C ASP A 271 -6.76 3.06 -24.48
N TRP A 272 -7.96 3.11 -23.89
CA TRP A 272 -8.33 4.03 -22.80
C TRP A 272 -7.38 3.95 -21.60
N VAL A 273 -6.81 2.77 -21.32
CA VAL A 273 -5.81 2.60 -20.25
C VAL A 273 -4.50 3.31 -20.59
N SER A 274 -3.98 3.10 -21.80
CA SER A 274 -2.73 3.76 -22.20
C SER A 274 -2.91 5.27 -22.29
N GLN A 275 -4.10 5.76 -22.69
CA GLN A 275 -4.43 7.16 -22.62
C GLN A 275 -4.34 7.70 -21.18
N ALA A 276 -5.02 7.06 -20.22
CA ALA A 276 -4.98 7.47 -18.81
C ALA A 276 -3.55 7.49 -18.24
N LEU A 277 -2.72 6.49 -18.59
CA LEU A 277 -1.30 6.45 -18.20
C LEU A 277 -0.48 7.57 -18.86
N ARG A 278 -0.71 7.87 -20.14
CA ARG A 278 -0.04 8.99 -20.83
C ARG A 278 -0.40 10.33 -20.19
N GLU A 279 -1.68 10.57 -19.92
CA GLU A 279 -2.17 11.78 -19.26
C GLU A 279 -1.55 11.96 -17.88
N ARG A 280 -1.59 10.92 -17.03
CA ARG A 280 -0.96 10.99 -15.71
C ARG A 280 0.55 11.21 -15.77
N SER A 281 1.24 10.64 -16.76
CA SER A 281 2.69 10.79 -16.91
C SER A 281 3.11 12.24 -17.22
N LYS A 282 2.24 12.98 -17.94
CA LYS A 282 2.43 14.39 -18.32
C LYS A 282 1.88 15.39 -17.29
N ASN A 283 1.01 14.94 -16.39
CA ASN A 283 0.37 15.81 -15.42
C ASN A 283 1.38 16.41 -14.42
N THR A 284 1.62 17.72 -14.51
CA THR A 284 2.54 18.46 -13.62
C THR A 284 2.04 18.53 -12.18
N GLU A 285 0.73 18.39 -11.93
CA GLU A 285 0.13 18.29 -10.60
C GLU A 285 0.24 16.89 -9.98
N ALA A 286 0.67 15.89 -10.76
CA ALA A 286 1.01 14.57 -10.25
C ALA A 286 2.41 14.58 -9.62
N THR A 287 2.61 13.74 -8.63
CA THR A 287 3.91 13.57 -7.97
C THR A 287 4.89 12.80 -8.85
N VAL A 288 6.19 12.94 -8.56
CA VAL A 288 7.27 12.15 -9.19
C VAL A 288 6.94 10.66 -9.20
N ARG A 289 6.37 10.14 -8.10
CA ARG A 289 5.97 8.75 -7.99
C ARG A 289 4.85 8.38 -8.96
N GLU A 290 3.80 9.20 -9.06
CA GLU A 290 2.67 8.93 -9.95
C GLU A 290 3.10 8.98 -11.41
N ARG A 291 3.85 10.02 -11.80
CA ARG A 291 4.36 10.17 -13.17
C ARG A 291 5.29 9.03 -13.55
N GLY A 292 6.21 8.65 -12.65
CA GLY A 292 7.07 7.50 -12.85
C GLY A 292 6.32 6.17 -12.93
N THR A 293 5.34 5.94 -12.05
CA THR A 293 4.50 4.72 -12.10
C THR A 293 3.73 4.64 -13.40
N ALA A 294 3.18 5.76 -13.88
CA ALA A 294 2.44 5.84 -15.12
C ALA A 294 3.33 5.57 -16.35
N ALA A 295 4.50 6.20 -16.42
CA ALA A 295 5.44 6.03 -17.53
C ALA A 295 5.99 4.59 -17.64
N PHE A 296 6.39 4.00 -16.51
CA PHE A 296 6.80 2.59 -16.47
C PHE A 296 5.64 1.64 -16.74
N GLY A 297 4.44 1.99 -16.29
CA GLY A 297 3.22 1.25 -16.56
C GLY A 297 2.90 1.19 -18.05
N LEU A 298 3.03 2.32 -18.74
CA LEU A 298 2.84 2.41 -20.19
C LEU A 298 3.84 1.53 -20.93
N TRP A 299 5.12 1.58 -20.55
CA TRP A 299 6.15 0.71 -21.14
C TRP A 299 5.87 -0.77 -20.88
N GLN A 300 5.51 -1.11 -19.64
CA GLN A 300 5.18 -2.49 -19.27
C GLN A 300 4.01 -3.03 -20.09
N ARG A 301 2.97 -2.21 -20.35
CA ARG A 301 1.83 -2.61 -21.20
C ARG A 301 2.26 -2.84 -22.64
N ALA A 302 3.05 -1.92 -23.20
CA ALA A 302 3.55 -2.07 -24.57
C ALA A 302 4.36 -3.36 -24.75
N LEU A 303 5.18 -3.74 -23.76
CA LEU A 303 5.94 -5.00 -23.80
C LEU A 303 5.09 -6.27 -23.66
N ARG A 304 3.87 -6.19 -23.14
CA ARG A 304 2.96 -7.36 -23.04
C ARG A 304 2.26 -7.66 -24.36
N GLY A 305 2.09 -6.64 -25.22
CA GLY A 305 1.53 -6.85 -26.55
C GLY A 305 2.62 -7.30 -27.52
N ASP A 306 2.33 -8.31 -28.33
CA ASP A 306 3.19 -8.72 -29.46
C ASP A 306 3.07 -7.75 -30.67
N ASP A 307 2.77 -6.48 -30.42
CA ASP A 307 2.63 -5.43 -31.42
C ASP A 307 3.90 -4.54 -31.44
N ALA A 308 4.80 -4.84 -32.38
CA ALA A 308 6.04 -4.10 -32.57
C ALA A 308 5.80 -2.62 -32.95
N GLY A 309 4.70 -2.30 -33.63
CA GLY A 309 4.32 -0.94 -34.00
C GLY A 309 3.96 -0.12 -32.76
N HIS A 310 3.06 -0.65 -31.94
CA HIS A 310 2.66 -0.04 -30.67
C HIS A 310 3.84 0.11 -29.70
N GLN A 311 4.73 -0.89 -29.64
CA GLN A 311 5.97 -0.81 -28.86
C GLN A 311 6.86 0.35 -29.32
N ALA A 312 7.08 0.49 -30.63
CA ALA A 312 7.91 1.55 -31.18
C ALA A 312 7.31 2.94 -30.97
N GLU A 313 5.99 3.08 -31.11
CA GLU A 313 5.27 4.33 -30.85
C GLU A 313 5.36 4.73 -29.37
N THR A 314 5.10 3.78 -28.47
CA THR A 314 5.21 4.01 -27.02
C THR A 314 6.62 4.39 -26.62
N ALA A 315 7.65 3.71 -27.16
CA ALA A 315 9.04 4.07 -26.91
C ALA A 315 9.38 5.49 -27.41
N ARG A 316 8.84 5.93 -28.56
CA ARG A 316 9.04 7.29 -29.08
C ARG A 316 8.43 8.34 -28.13
N PHE A 317 7.20 8.13 -27.69
CA PHE A 317 6.54 9.00 -26.72
C PHE A 317 7.34 9.09 -25.41
N LEU A 318 7.76 7.94 -24.86
CA LEU A 318 8.48 7.90 -23.59
C LEU A 318 9.86 8.55 -23.68
N ARG A 319 10.52 8.51 -24.85
CA ARG A 319 11.77 9.25 -25.07
C ARG A 319 11.56 10.77 -25.02
N GLY A 320 10.49 11.29 -25.64
CA GLY A 320 10.13 12.70 -25.49
C GLY A 320 9.86 13.06 -24.02
N LEU A 321 9.11 12.20 -23.31
CA LEU A 321 8.82 12.40 -21.89
C LEU A 321 10.08 12.37 -21.00
N ILE A 322 11.08 11.56 -21.36
CA ILE A 322 12.39 11.50 -20.67
C ILE A 322 13.09 12.85 -20.75
N ASP A 323 13.04 13.51 -21.91
CA ASP A 323 13.66 14.83 -22.10
C ASP A 323 12.90 15.90 -21.31
N ASP A 324 11.56 15.86 -21.34
CA ASP A 324 10.71 16.73 -20.51
C ASP A 324 11.02 16.58 -19.01
N PHE A 325 11.14 15.34 -18.53
CA PHE A 325 11.47 15.05 -17.12
C PHE A 325 12.83 15.58 -16.71
N LYS A 326 13.83 15.54 -17.60
CA LYS A 326 15.16 16.09 -17.33
C LYS A 326 15.11 17.63 -17.27
N ALA A 327 14.44 18.27 -18.23
CA ALA A 327 14.27 19.73 -18.25
C ALA A 327 13.53 20.23 -17.00
N GLU A 328 12.47 19.54 -16.58
CA GLU A 328 11.76 19.88 -15.34
C GLU A 328 12.61 19.67 -14.08
N ALA A 329 13.49 18.66 -14.06
CA ALA A 329 14.38 18.43 -12.94
C ALA A 329 15.44 19.53 -12.79
N GLU A 330 15.88 20.13 -13.90
CA GLU A 330 16.82 21.27 -13.89
C GLU A 330 16.23 22.53 -13.25
N ALA A 331 14.90 22.69 -13.28
CA ALA A 331 14.20 23.80 -12.63
C ALA A 331 14.24 23.74 -11.08
N GLY A 332 14.66 22.62 -10.49
CA GLY A 332 14.88 22.46 -9.04
C GLY A 332 13.67 21.95 -8.23
N ASP A 333 13.87 21.75 -6.93
CA ASP A 333 12.87 21.29 -5.92
C ASP A 333 12.54 19.77 -5.91
N VAL A 334 11.28 19.37 -5.65
CA VAL A 334 10.87 17.95 -5.54
C VAL A 334 11.04 17.19 -6.87
N LEU A 335 11.08 17.93 -7.98
CA LEU A 335 11.17 17.42 -9.34
C LEU A 335 12.54 16.83 -9.68
N LEU A 336 13.56 17.00 -8.82
CA LEU A 336 14.84 16.30 -8.97
C LEU A 336 14.70 14.78 -9.09
N GLY A 337 13.65 14.21 -8.48
CA GLY A 337 13.35 12.79 -8.63
C GLY A 337 12.94 12.37 -10.04
N LEU A 338 12.49 13.30 -10.90
CA LEU A 338 12.21 13.03 -12.31
C LEU A 338 13.47 12.67 -13.08
N ASN A 339 14.65 13.18 -12.71
CA ASN A 339 15.90 12.78 -13.32
C ASN A 339 16.20 11.29 -13.08
N TRP A 340 15.91 10.79 -11.87
CA TRP A 340 16.01 9.37 -11.55
C TRP A 340 14.99 8.53 -12.35
N VAL A 341 13.76 9.02 -12.48
CA VAL A 341 12.72 8.38 -13.31
C VAL A 341 13.17 8.30 -14.77
N ALA A 342 13.61 9.42 -15.34
CA ALA A 342 14.09 9.53 -16.72
C ALA A 342 15.24 8.56 -17.00
N THR A 343 16.24 8.52 -16.11
CA THR A 343 17.42 7.67 -16.28
C THR A 343 17.08 6.18 -16.22
N THR A 344 16.26 5.76 -15.24
CA THR A 344 15.86 4.35 -15.11
C THR A 344 14.87 3.91 -16.19
N LEU A 345 14.04 4.83 -16.70
CA LEU A 345 13.12 4.56 -17.79
C LEU A 345 13.88 4.38 -19.11
N ALA A 346 14.88 5.23 -19.39
CA ALA A 346 15.77 5.09 -20.54
C ALA A 346 16.42 3.71 -20.58
N GLN A 347 17.03 3.29 -19.45
CA GLN A 347 17.62 1.96 -19.30
C GLN A 347 16.63 0.82 -19.54
N SER A 348 15.38 0.98 -19.11
CA SER A 348 14.31 -0.03 -19.30
C SER A 348 13.89 -0.16 -20.75
N ILE A 349 13.81 0.97 -21.48
CA ILE A 349 13.50 1.00 -22.92
C ILE A 349 14.63 0.36 -23.71
N GLU A 350 15.87 0.73 -23.43
CA GLU A 350 17.07 0.18 -24.10
C GLU A 350 17.21 -1.32 -23.88
N GLY A 351 17.03 -1.77 -22.64
CA GLY A 351 17.11 -3.18 -22.28
C GLY A 351 15.88 -4.01 -22.65
N LYS A 352 14.82 -3.40 -23.21
CA LYS A 352 13.52 -4.04 -23.44
C LYS A 352 12.95 -4.77 -22.21
N ASN A 353 13.17 -4.20 -21.03
CA ASN A 353 12.71 -4.77 -19.77
C ASN A 353 11.59 -3.90 -19.20
N ALA A 354 10.56 -4.54 -18.64
CA ALA A 354 9.51 -3.83 -17.89
C ALA A 354 10.03 -3.23 -16.57
N VAL A 355 11.10 -3.81 -16.02
CA VAL A 355 11.74 -3.39 -14.78
C VAL A 355 13.25 -3.40 -15.00
N PRO A 356 14.00 -2.38 -14.55
CA PRO A 356 15.46 -2.41 -14.62
C PRO A 356 16.01 -3.62 -13.85
N PRO A 357 16.86 -4.48 -14.47
CA PRO A 357 17.47 -5.62 -13.78
C PRO A 357 18.50 -5.16 -12.72
N GLY A 358 19.02 -3.95 -12.88
CA GLY A 358 19.97 -3.30 -12.00
C GLY A 358 19.76 -1.79 -11.98
N TRP A 359 20.52 -1.11 -11.12
CA TRP A 359 20.52 0.35 -11.11
C TRP A 359 21.54 0.89 -12.11
N PRO A 360 21.24 1.98 -12.82
CA PRO A 360 22.14 2.55 -13.79
C PRO A 360 23.43 3.02 -13.09
N PRO A 361 24.62 2.86 -13.70
CA PRO A 361 25.89 3.30 -13.14
C PRO A 361 25.95 4.83 -13.20
N THR A 362 25.39 5.47 -12.19
CA THR A 362 25.24 6.93 -12.12
C THR A 362 25.87 7.47 -10.86
N GLU A 363 26.28 8.73 -10.91
CA GLU A 363 26.71 9.49 -9.73
C GLU A 363 25.53 10.16 -9.00
N ASP A 364 24.29 9.70 -9.25
CA ASP A 364 23.11 10.31 -8.67
C ASP A 364 23.18 10.27 -7.13
N PRO A 365 23.04 11.42 -6.44
CA PRO A 365 23.05 11.48 -4.98
C PRO A 365 22.04 10.55 -4.30
N CYS A 366 20.89 10.27 -4.94
CA CYS A 366 19.89 9.39 -4.38
C CYS A 366 20.41 7.94 -4.29
N LEU A 367 21.09 7.43 -5.32
CA LEU A 367 21.63 6.08 -5.34
C LEU A 367 22.71 5.90 -4.26
N ARG A 368 23.57 6.90 -4.06
CA ARG A 368 24.56 6.89 -2.96
C ARG A 368 23.89 6.84 -1.59
N THR A 369 22.86 7.66 -1.38
CA THR A 369 22.12 7.72 -0.11
C THR A 369 21.42 6.39 0.18
N VAL A 370 20.77 5.78 -0.81
CA VAL A 370 20.10 4.49 -0.66
C VAL A 370 21.10 3.36 -0.39
N ARG A 371 22.23 3.31 -1.12
CA ARG A 371 23.28 2.31 -0.86
C ARG A 371 23.91 2.48 0.51
N ALA A 372 24.10 3.71 0.99
CA ALA A 372 24.58 3.96 2.35
C ALA A 372 23.57 3.48 3.39
N ALA A 373 22.27 3.73 3.18
CA ALA A 373 21.21 3.20 4.05
C ALA A 373 21.20 1.66 4.06
N ALA A 374 21.24 1.02 2.90
CA ALA A 374 21.29 -0.44 2.81
C ALA A 374 22.57 -1.02 3.46
N ALA A 375 23.73 -0.37 3.28
CA ALA A 375 24.99 -0.79 3.89
C ALA A 375 25.04 -0.63 5.42
N ALA A 376 24.10 0.13 6.01
CA ALA A 376 23.95 0.22 7.45
C ALA A 376 23.35 -1.06 8.05
N LEU A 377 22.66 -1.89 7.25
CA LEU A 377 22.29 -3.23 7.67
C LEU A 377 23.55 -4.10 7.80
N ARG A 378 23.76 -4.65 8.98
CA ARG A 378 24.92 -5.48 9.32
C ARG A 378 24.52 -6.65 10.22
N SER A 379 25.31 -7.72 10.19
CA SER A 379 25.23 -8.75 11.23
C SER A 379 25.67 -8.16 12.59
N PRO A 380 25.03 -8.51 13.72
CA PRO A 380 23.97 -9.52 13.87
C PRO A 380 22.53 -9.01 13.72
N SER A 381 22.30 -7.72 13.43
CA SER A 381 20.94 -7.14 13.37
C SER A 381 20.04 -7.77 12.31
N VAL A 382 20.63 -8.25 11.22
CA VAL A 382 19.99 -9.09 10.20
C VAL A 382 20.87 -10.31 9.97
N PRO A 383 20.32 -11.54 10.01
CA PRO A 383 21.09 -12.77 9.79
C PRO A 383 21.81 -12.79 8.44
N THR A 384 23.04 -13.31 8.44
CA THR A 384 23.89 -13.42 7.23
C THR A 384 23.18 -14.04 6.01
N PRO A 385 22.37 -15.11 6.13
CA PRO A 385 21.72 -15.74 4.98
C PRO A 385 20.74 -14.83 4.21
N ILE A 386 20.15 -13.85 4.90
CA ILE A 386 19.13 -12.95 4.34
C ILE A 386 19.62 -11.50 4.20
N LEU A 387 20.85 -11.18 4.64
CA LEU A 387 21.36 -9.81 4.71
C LEU A 387 21.39 -9.12 3.35
N GLU A 388 22.05 -9.71 2.35
CA GLU A 388 22.16 -9.11 1.01
C GLU A 388 20.81 -9.01 0.28
N PRO A 389 19.94 -10.04 0.31
CA PRO A 389 18.56 -9.90 -0.15
C PRO A 389 17.78 -8.76 0.52
N THR A 390 17.93 -8.59 1.85
CA THR A 390 17.27 -7.50 2.58
C THR A 390 17.75 -6.12 2.09
N LYS A 391 19.06 -5.96 1.87
CA LYS A 391 19.63 -4.75 1.28
C LYS A 391 19.04 -4.47 -0.10
N ARG A 392 18.95 -5.51 -0.94
CA ARG A 392 18.39 -5.41 -2.30
C ARG A 392 16.92 -4.99 -2.27
N LEU A 393 16.13 -5.53 -1.35
CA LEU A 393 14.74 -5.13 -1.15
C LEU A 393 14.60 -3.68 -0.68
N ILE A 394 15.48 -3.17 0.19
CA ILE A 394 15.52 -1.75 0.56
C ILE A 394 15.77 -0.87 -0.67
N GLU A 395 16.74 -1.25 -1.51
CA GLU A 395 17.02 -0.51 -2.74
C GLU A 395 15.78 -0.43 -3.63
N HIS A 396 15.10 -1.56 -3.86
CA HIS A 396 13.87 -1.59 -4.66
C HIS A 396 12.74 -0.80 -3.98
N ALA A 397 12.57 -0.91 -2.66
CA ALA A 397 11.55 -0.18 -1.93
C ALA A 397 11.69 1.35 -2.07
N LEU A 398 12.92 1.86 -2.21
CA LEU A 398 13.20 3.29 -2.36
C LEU A 398 13.33 3.76 -3.81
N LEU A 399 14.03 3.02 -4.67
CA LEU A 399 14.43 3.49 -6.00
C LEU A 399 13.47 3.05 -7.11
N GLN A 400 12.73 1.96 -6.92
CA GLN A 400 11.87 1.41 -7.98
C GLN A 400 10.73 2.37 -8.35
N ASN A 401 10.61 2.68 -9.64
CA ASN A 401 9.58 3.56 -10.18
C ASN A 401 8.35 2.81 -10.68
N ALA A 402 8.51 1.53 -11.06
CA ALA A 402 7.40 0.66 -11.37
C ALA A 402 6.65 0.30 -10.06
N GLY A 403 5.57 1.03 -9.78
CA GLY A 403 4.89 1.05 -8.48
C GLY A 403 4.52 -0.32 -7.91
N VAL A 404 4.07 -1.24 -8.78
CA VAL A 404 3.73 -2.62 -8.44
C VAL A 404 4.92 -3.37 -7.80
N TYR A 405 6.10 -3.31 -8.42
CA TYR A 405 7.27 -4.07 -7.96
C TYR A 405 7.93 -3.45 -6.73
N ARG A 406 7.86 -2.12 -6.60
CA ARG A 406 8.26 -1.47 -5.35
C ARG A 406 7.40 -1.96 -4.19
N ARG A 407 6.09 -2.08 -4.39
CA ARG A 407 5.18 -2.59 -3.37
C ARG A 407 5.47 -4.05 -3.04
N ASN A 408 5.74 -4.89 -4.05
CA ASN A 408 6.18 -6.26 -3.80
C ASN A 408 7.42 -6.29 -2.89
N ALA A 409 8.39 -5.37 -3.07
CA ALA A 409 9.55 -5.28 -2.18
C ALA A 409 9.16 -4.94 -0.74
N VAL A 410 8.25 -3.97 -0.55
CA VAL A 410 7.77 -3.56 0.79
C VAL A 410 6.98 -4.68 1.47
N ASP A 411 6.06 -5.32 0.76
CA ASP A 411 5.26 -6.43 1.30
C ASP A 411 6.15 -7.63 1.65
N THR A 412 7.21 -7.86 0.86
CA THR A 412 8.20 -8.92 1.14
C THR A 412 9.05 -8.60 2.36
N LEU A 413 9.46 -7.34 2.55
CA LEU A 413 10.18 -6.90 3.76
C LEU A 413 9.31 -7.02 5.02
N LEU A 414 8.02 -6.64 4.92
CA LEU A 414 7.06 -6.77 6.01
C LEU A 414 6.87 -8.23 6.41
N ALA A 415 6.58 -9.10 5.44
CA ALA A 415 6.36 -10.53 5.67
C ALA A 415 7.60 -11.24 6.25
N GLY A 416 8.81 -10.76 5.92
CA GLY A 416 10.06 -11.31 6.44
C GLY A 416 10.31 -11.03 7.93
N GLY A 417 9.63 -10.05 8.54
CA GLY A 417 9.65 -9.81 10.00
C GLY A 417 10.80 -8.95 10.55
N TYR A 418 11.86 -8.68 9.76
CA TYR A 418 12.99 -7.84 10.19
C TYR A 418 12.76 -6.33 10.00
N THR A 419 11.56 -5.85 10.35
CA THR A 419 11.12 -4.46 10.09
C THR A 419 11.90 -3.42 10.89
N GLY A 420 12.21 -3.67 12.16
CA GLY A 420 12.95 -2.76 13.03
C GLY A 420 14.35 -2.39 12.52
N PRO A 421 15.21 -3.37 12.16
CA PRO A 421 16.51 -3.10 11.52
C PRO A 421 16.37 -2.32 10.20
N VAL A 422 15.38 -2.68 9.37
CA VAL A 422 15.12 -2.01 8.10
C VAL A 422 14.73 -0.54 8.33
N ILE A 423 13.84 -0.24 9.27
CA ILE A 423 13.44 1.15 9.59
C ILE A 423 14.62 1.95 10.15
N SER A 424 15.46 1.32 10.97
CA SER A 424 16.68 1.95 11.48
C SER A 424 17.64 2.33 10.35
N ALA A 425 17.77 1.49 9.32
CA ALA A 425 18.52 1.81 8.10
C ALA A 425 17.84 2.94 7.29
N LEU A 426 16.52 2.89 7.10
CA LEU A 426 15.76 3.93 6.37
C LEU A 426 15.82 5.31 7.04
N ASN A 427 16.03 5.37 8.35
CA ASN A 427 16.26 6.63 9.07
C ASN A 427 17.47 7.41 8.53
N LEU A 428 18.47 6.75 7.92
CA LEU A 428 19.58 7.43 7.26
C LEU A 428 19.12 8.23 6.04
N ALA A 429 18.19 7.69 5.24
CA ALA A 429 17.57 8.42 4.14
C ALA A 429 16.70 9.58 4.66
N LEU A 430 16.08 9.43 5.84
CA LEU A 430 15.35 10.55 6.43
C LEU A 430 16.29 11.65 6.92
N THR A 431 17.40 11.32 7.57
CA THR A 431 18.21 12.29 8.34
C THR A 431 19.40 12.87 7.59
N ASN A 432 19.88 12.23 6.53
CA ASN A 432 20.99 12.75 5.74
C ASN A 432 20.59 14.07 5.05
N VAL A 433 21.37 15.12 5.31
CA VAL A 433 21.17 16.50 4.82
C VAL A 433 21.16 16.60 3.30
N ASN A 434 21.88 15.71 2.62
CA ASN A 434 21.94 15.68 1.15
C ASN A 434 20.75 14.92 0.53
N THR A 435 19.82 14.42 1.35
CA THR A 435 18.69 13.66 0.84
C THR A 435 17.62 14.57 0.29
N GLN A 436 17.30 14.37 -0.99
CA GLN A 436 16.21 15.05 -1.69
C GLN A 436 14.85 14.68 -1.09
N ALA A 437 13.92 15.63 -1.08
CA ALA A 437 12.60 15.48 -0.45
C ALA A 437 11.78 14.30 -0.98
N TRP A 438 11.83 14.03 -2.30
CA TRP A 438 11.11 12.89 -2.89
C TRP A 438 11.60 11.53 -2.34
N LEU A 439 12.88 11.41 -2.01
CA LEU A 439 13.44 10.17 -1.44
C LEU A 439 13.00 10.00 0.02
N LYS A 440 12.92 11.11 0.78
CA LYS A 440 12.36 11.10 2.14
C LYS A 440 10.89 10.70 2.14
N CYS A 441 10.10 11.27 1.21
CA CYS A 441 8.70 10.89 0.99
C CYS A 441 8.56 9.37 0.74
N ARG A 442 9.44 8.79 -0.09
CA ARG A 442 9.46 7.33 -0.30
C ARG A 442 9.87 6.55 0.95
N ALA A 443 10.87 7.02 1.69
CA ALA A 443 11.27 6.36 2.93
C ALA A 443 10.14 6.39 3.99
N LEU A 444 9.44 7.51 4.14
CA LEU A 444 8.25 7.64 5.01
C LEU A 444 7.14 6.68 4.57
N PHE A 445 6.87 6.60 3.26
CA PHE A 445 5.94 5.63 2.70
C PHE A 445 6.34 4.18 3.06
N VAL A 446 7.60 3.80 2.88
CA VAL A 446 8.07 2.44 3.19
C VAL A 446 7.93 2.16 4.69
N ILE A 447 8.44 3.04 5.56
CA ILE A 447 8.35 2.89 7.03
C ILE A 447 6.90 2.70 7.47
N SER A 448 5.97 3.48 6.90
CA SER A 448 4.54 3.37 7.23
C SER A 448 3.92 2.01 6.87
N PHE A 449 4.44 1.32 5.86
CA PHE A 449 3.94 0.01 5.43
C PHE A 449 4.67 -1.16 6.11
N LEU A 450 5.84 -0.93 6.70
CA LEU A 450 6.52 -1.94 7.51
C LEU A 450 5.84 -2.18 8.86
N GLN A 451 4.89 -1.31 9.25
CA GLN A 451 3.97 -1.51 10.39
C GLN A 451 4.65 -1.85 11.73
N ASP A 452 5.92 -1.46 11.88
CA ASP A 452 6.68 -1.63 13.11
C ASP A 452 6.24 -0.60 14.16
N ARG A 453 5.85 -1.08 15.33
CA ARG A 453 5.28 -0.25 16.39
C ARG A 453 6.19 -0.16 17.61
N GLU A 454 7.48 -0.42 17.43
CA GLU A 454 8.45 -0.30 18.50
C GLU A 454 8.73 1.16 18.84
N ARG A 455 9.25 1.38 20.04
CA ARG A 455 9.57 2.72 20.54
C ARG A 455 10.56 3.45 19.64
N ASN A 456 11.48 2.74 19.00
CA ASN A 456 12.43 3.34 18.07
C ASN A 456 11.71 3.94 16.84
N THR A 457 10.76 3.21 16.27
CA THR A 457 9.94 3.67 15.12
C THR A 457 9.11 4.90 15.49
N GLU A 458 8.52 4.93 16.69
CA GLU A 458 7.84 6.14 17.21
C GLU A 458 8.78 7.35 17.21
N LEU A 459 10.00 7.19 17.74
CA LEU A 459 10.97 8.28 17.82
C LEU A 459 11.43 8.76 16.44
N ILE A 460 11.64 7.84 15.50
CA ILE A 460 12.04 8.17 14.12
C ILE A 460 10.94 8.97 13.42
N LEU A 461 9.70 8.48 13.42
CA LEU A 461 8.58 9.16 12.76
C LEU A 461 8.20 10.47 13.44
N GLY A 462 8.23 10.52 14.78
CA GLY A 462 7.99 11.76 15.53
C GLY A 462 9.04 12.84 15.23
N LYS A 463 10.33 12.48 15.13
CA LYS A 463 11.40 13.41 14.74
C LYS A 463 11.25 13.88 13.29
N ALA A 464 10.91 12.97 12.38
CA ALA A 464 10.69 13.31 10.96
C ALA A 464 9.53 14.31 10.82
N CYS A 465 8.41 14.08 11.50
CA CYS A 465 7.26 14.98 11.51
C CYS A 465 7.62 16.38 12.04
N LYS A 466 8.30 16.46 13.20
CA LYS A 466 8.73 17.75 13.77
C LYS A 466 9.71 18.51 12.89
N ARG A 467 10.64 17.80 12.23
CA ARG A 467 11.56 18.43 11.28
C ARG A 467 10.83 18.98 10.07
N ALA A 468 9.93 18.19 9.47
CA ALA A 468 9.16 18.62 8.31
C ALA A 468 8.27 19.83 8.65
N LYS A 469 7.64 19.84 9.84
CA LYS A 469 6.90 21.00 10.33
C LYS A 469 7.80 22.23 10.50
N LYS A 470 8.97 22.08 11.11
CA LYS A 470 9.91 23.20 11.29
C LYS A 470 10.30 23.83 9.94
N GLN A 471 10.51 23.02 8.91
CA GLN A 471 10.80 23.50 7.56
C GLN A 471 9.59 24.22 6.95
N PHE A 472 8.39 23.66 7.12
CA PHE A 472 7.13 24.29 6.69
C PHE A 472 6.90 25.65 7.37
N ASP A 473 7.06 25.73 8.68
CA ASP A 473 6.92 26.97 9.44
C ASP A 473 7.94 28.02 9.01
N ALA A 474 9.18 27.59 8.75
CA ALA A 474 10.22 28.48 8.23
C ALA A 474 9.80 29.04 6.87
N SER A 475 9.34 28.21 5.93
CA SER A 475 8.87 28.68 4.62
C SER A 475 7.75 29.71 4.72
N LEU A 476 6.76 29.47 5.57
CA LEU A 476 5.65 30.41 5.78
C LEU A 476 6.11 31.75 6.37
N THR A 477 7.16 31.75 7.19
CA THR A 477 7.67 32.98 7.83
C THR A 477 8.37 33.90 6.82
N HIS A 478 8.96 33.35 5.77
CA HIS A 478 9.67 34.13 4.74
C HIS A 478 8.72 34.77 3.70
N GLY A 479 7.39 34.63 3.84
CA GLY A 479 6.39 35.26 2.99
C GLY A 479 6.30 34.71 1.56
N ALA A 480 7.05 33.65 1.23
CA ALA A 480 6.98 32.97 -0.06
C ALA A 480 5.93 31.84 -0.03
N PRO A 481 5.36 31.45 -1.19
CA PRO A 481 4.58 30.22 -1.32
C PRO A 481 5.36 29.02 -0.78
N VAL A 482 4.66 28.06 -0.19
CA VAL A 482 5.31 26.89 0.40
C VAL A 482 5.81 26.00 -0.73
N PRO A 483 7.12 25.69 -0.79
CA PRO A 483 7.64 24.76 -1.79
C PRO A 483 6.90 23.43 -1.71
N ARG A 484 6.51 22.91 -2.88
CA ARG A 484 5.75 21.65 -2.98
C ARG A 484 6.48 20.48 -2.34
N SER A 485 7.82 20.49 -2.37
CA SER A 485 8.65 19.51 -1.66
C SER A 485 8.42 19.48 -0.15
N ILE A 486 8.36 20.65 0.49
CA ILE A 486 8.19 20.79 1.94
C ILE A 486 6.78 20.38 2.35
N ALA A 487 5.77 20.82 1.59
CA ALA A 487 4.38 20.40 1.82
C ALA A 487 4.22 18.88 1.65
N SER A 488 4.88 18.27 0.65
CA SER A 488 4.82 16.82 0.40
C SER A 488 5.56 16.02 1.49
N GLU A 489 6.74 16.48 1.96
CA GLU A 489 7.46 15.82 3.06
C GLU A 489 6.65 15.86 4.36
N LEU A 490 6.01 16.99 4.69
CA LEU A 490 5.16 17.11 5.88
C LEU A 490 3.89 16.24 5.77
N HIS A 491 3.21 16.28 4.62
CA HIS A 491 2.08 15.39 4.34
C HIS A 491 2.45 13.92 4.54
N ASP A 492 3.53 13.45 3.92
CA ASP A 492 3.95 12.05 4.01
C ASP A 492 4.40 11.67 5.42
N ALA A 493 4.96 12.62 6.19
CA ALA A 493 5.33 12.38 7.59
C ALA A 493 4.09 12.21 8.48
N LEU A 494 3.08 13.07 8.33
CA LEU A 494 1.80 12.97 9.03
C LEU A 494 1.07 11.67 8.69
N PHE A 495 1.04 11.31 7.41
CA PHE A 495 0.49 10.04 6.95
C PHE A 495 1.25 8.84 7.49
N ALA A 496 2.58 8.88 7.51
CA ALA A 496 3.36 7.75 8.02
C ALA A 496 3.10 7.49 9.50
N VAL A 497 2.94 8.55 10.30
CA VAL A 497 2.53 8.45 11.71
C VAL A 497 1.11 7.87 11.80
N GLY A 498 0.16 8.40 11.04
CA GLY A 498 -1.24 7.95 11.06
C GLY A 498 -1.40 6.49 10.60
N ASP A 499 -0.67 6.09 9.57
CA ASP A 499 -0.68 4.73 9.03
C ASP A 499 -0.09 3.72 10.00
N CYS A 500 0.98 4.07 10.72
CA CYS A 500 1.65 3.16 11.65
C CYS A 500 0.91 3.06 13.00
N PHE A 501 0.39 4.18 13.51
CA PHE A 501 -0.12 4.28 14.88
C PHE A 501 -1.63 4.52 14.99
N GLY A 502 -2.34 4.77 13.88
CA GLY A 502 -3.80 4.79 13.85
C GLY A 502 -4.45 3.40 13.76
N ALA A 503 -3.63 2.37 13.54
CA ALA A 503 -4.10 0.99 13.43
C ALA A 503 -4.50 0.37 14.79
N VAL A 504 -5.39 -0.62 14.75
CA VAL A 504 -5.80 -1.39 15.94
C VAL A 504 -4.57 -2.04 16.58
N GLY A 505 -4.46 -1.91 17.91
CA GLY A 505 -3.35 -2.44 18.70
C GLY A 505 -2.18 -1.47 18.89
N ALA A 506 -2.23 -0.26 18.32
CA ALA A 506 -1.20 0.77 18.46
C ALA A 506 -1.56 1.88 19.48
N GLN A 507 -2.59 1.67 20.32
CA GLN A 507 -3.22 2.75 21.08
C GLN A 507 -2.26 3.43 22.07
N ALA A 508 -1.39 2.66 22.74
CA ALA A 508 -0.43 3.21 23.70
C ALA A 508 0.65 4.06 23.02
N GLN A 509 1.15 3.60 21.88
CA GLN A 509 2.13 4.28 21.04
C GLN A 509 1.55 5.59 20.50
N SER A 510 0.33 5.51 19.96
CA SER A 510 -0.42 6.65 19.45
C SER A 510 -0.64 7.73 20.52
N ARG A 511 -1.03 7.37 21.75
CA ARG A 511 -1.16 8.35 22.86
C ARG A 511 0.15 9.10 23.14
N ARG A 512 1.29 8.40 23.16
CA ARG A 512 2.59 9.02 23.38
C ARG A 512 2.97 9.97 22.24
N LEU A 513 2.70 9.59 21.00
CA LEU A 513 2.97 10.43 19.83
C LEU A 513 2.06 11.65 19.77
N ARG A 514 0.76 11.48 20.04
CA ARG A 514 -0.20 12.58 20.12
C ARG A 514 0.19 13.59 21.21
N HIS A 515 0.58 13.14 22.40
CA HIS A 515 1.12 14.04 23.42
C HIS A 515 2.34 14.86 22.93
N LEU A 516 3.16 14.31 22.04
CA LEU A 516 4.31 15.03 21.48
C LEU A 516 3.96 15.97 20.32
N LEU A 517 2.84 15.76 19.63
CA LEU A 517 2.47 16.39 18.37
C LEU A 517 1.19 17.24 18.46
N ASP A 518 0.37 17.14 19.51
CA ASP A 518 -0.94 17.79 19.56
C ASP A 518 -0.87 19.31 19.39
N LYS A 519 0.10 19.96 20.04
CA LYS A 519 0.32 21.41 19.85
C LYS A 519 0.69 21.74 18.41
N ASP A 520 1.52 20.90 17.81
CA ASP A 520 1.97 21.06 16.42
C ASP A 520 0.80 20.84 15.44
N LEU A 521 -0.10 19.90 15.75
CA LEU A 521 -1.29 19.60 14.95
C LEU A 521 -2.34 20.70 15.05
N ASP A 522 -2.61 21.19 16.26
CA ASP A 522 -3.55 22.30 16.47
C ASP A 522 -3.13 23.54 15.69
N ASP A 523 -1.84 23.91 15.81
CA ASP A 523 -1.23 25.02 15.06
C ASP A 523 -1.34 24.80 13.54
N LEU A 524 -1.01 23.60 13.04
CA LEU A 524 -1.13 23.28 11.62
C LEU A 524 -2.56 23.40 11.10
N LEU A 525 -3.54 22.84 11.82
CA LEU A 525 -4.95 22.85 11.41
C LEU A 525 -5.51 24.27 11.37
N LEU A 526 -5.30 25.05 12.43
CA LEU A 526 -5.77 26.44 12.49
C LEU A 526 -5.11 27.30 11.42
N ARG A 527 -3.77 27.21 11.31
CA ARG A 527 -3.01 28.04 10.38
C ARG A 527 -3.30 27.72 8.92
N THR A 528 -3.39 26.44 8.56
CA THR A 528 -3.73 26.05 7.18
C THR A 528 -5.15 26.45 6.82
N LYS A 529 -6.12 26.28 7.73
CA LYS A 529 -7.50 26.73 7.53
C LYS A 529 -7.60 28.23 7.29
N ASP A 530 -6.93 29.04 8.09
CA ASP A 530 -6.97 30.50 7.97
C ASP A 530 -6.27 31.01 6.70
N LEU A 531 -5.15 30.39 6.31
CA LEU A 531 -4.46 30.71 5.07
C LEU A 531 -5.28 30.31 3.83
N LEU A 532 -5.96 29.16 3.87
CA LEU A 532 -6.79 28.66 2.77
C LEU A 532 -8.07 29.48 2.53
N ARG A 533 -8.47 30.33 3.47
CA ARG A 533 -9.59 31.27 3.28
C ARG A 533 -9.22 32.50 2.46
N ARG A 534 -7.93 32.72 2.20
CA ARG A 534 -7.47 33.88 1.45
C ARG A 534 -7.67 33.66 -0.07
N PRO A 535 -7.96 34.70 -0.85
CA PRO A 535 -8.15 34.57 -2.30
C PRO A 535 -6.92 34.04 -3.06
N ASP A 536 -5.74 34.28 -2.52
CA ASP A 536 -4.42 33.92 -3.07
C ASP A 536 -3.82 32.66 -2.42
N ALA A 537 -4.67 31.83 -1.79
CA ALA A 537 -4.23 30.68 -1.03
C ALA A 537 -3.40 29.68 -1.87
N ASP A 538 -2.28 29.26 -1.31
CA ASP A 538 -1.42 28.24 -1.90
C ASP A 538 -2.08 26.84 -1.78
N THR A 539 -2.31 26.19 -2.92
CA THR A 539 -2.91 24.86 -3.00
C THR A 539 -2.06 23.77 -2.32
N ALA A 540 -0.75 24.00 -2.11
CA ALA A 540 0.11 23.09 -1.36
C ALA A 540 -0.35 22.94 0.11
N LEU A 541 -1.01 23.96 0.68
CA LEU A 541 -1.54 23.94 2.04
C LEU A 541 -2.65 22.90 2.23
N VAL A 542 -3.42 22.62 1.16
CA VAL A 542 -4.49 21.61 1.19
C VAL A 542 -3.91 20.24 1.56
N ARG A 543 -2.74 19.88 1.04
CA ARG A 543 -2.09 18.60 1.36
C ARG A 543 -1.76 18.52 2.84
N VAL A 544 -1.18 19.58 3.40
CA VAL A 544 -0.82 19.61 4.83
C VAL A 544 -2.06 19.51 5.72
N ALA A 545 -3.12 20.24 5.39
CA ALA A 545 -4.40 20.17 6.10
C ALA A 545 -4.99 18.75 6.08
N ARG A 546 -5.06 18.12 4.90
CA ARG A 546 -5.52 16.74 4.72
C ARG A 546 -4.71 15.75 5.55
N GLY A 547 -3.38 15.86 5.56
CA GLY A 547 -2.49 15.00 6.34
C GLY A 547 -2.65 15.15 7.86
N ALA A 548 -2.81 16.38 8.34
CA ALA A 548 -3.02 16.65 9.76
C ALA A 548 -4.40 16.15 10.21
N ALA A 549 -5.44 16.42 9.42
CA ALA A 549 -6.80 15.92 9.68
C ALA A 549 -6.84 14.38 9.67
N TYR A 550 -6.16 13.74 8.70
CA TYR A 550 -6.03 12.28 8.67
C TYR A 550 -5.39 11.74 9.95
N LEU A 551 -4.24 12.28 10.35
CA LEU A 551 -3.55 11.85 11.56
C LEU A 551 -4.46 11.97 12.79
N VAL A 552 -5.12 13.12 12.98
CA VAL A 552 -6.04 13.34 14.11
C VAL A 552 -7.19 12.33 14.06
N ALA A 553 -7.83 12.16 12.90
CA ALA A 553 -8.94 11.25 12.72
C ALA A 553 -8.54 9.81 13.08
N VAL A 554 -7.51 9.24 12.45
CA VAL A 554 -7.19 7.81 12.63
C VAL A 554 -6.57 7.49 13.99
N THR A 555 -6.00 8.48 14.69
CA THR A 555 -5.41 8.28 16.02
C THR A 555 -6.33 8.68 17.18
N ALA A 556 -7.53 9.18 16.91
CA ALA A 556 -8.52 9.47 17.94
C ALA A 556 -8.86 8.24 18.79
N GLN A 557 -8.85 8.40 20.11
CA GLN A 557 -9.05 7.33 21.08
C GLN A 557 -10.01 7.75 22.21
N THR A 558 -10.64 6.76 22.84
CA THR A 558 -11.42 6.95 24.06
C THR A 558 -10.58 7.63 25.16
N GLY A 559 -11.10 8.71 25.74
CA GLY A 559 -10.41 9.54 26.72
C GLY A 559 -9.46 10.61 26.14
N ASP A 560 -9.28 10.66 24.83
CA ASP A 560 -8.60 11.77 24.17
C ASP A 560 -9.53 12.99 24.07
N ARG A 561 -9.09 14.11 24.67
CA ARG A 561 -9.85 15.36 24.72
C ARG A 561 -9.48 16.35 23.61
N THR A 562 -8.43 16.10 22.84
CA THR A 562 -7.94 17.05 21.82
C THR A 562 -8.51 16.73 20.43
N SER A 563 -8.68 15.46 20.09
CA SER A 563 -9.14 15.07 18.73
C SER A 563 -10.52 15.61 18.36
N LYS A 564 -11.52 15.54 19.25
CA LYS A 564 -12.88 16.00 18.94
C LYS A 564 -12.92 17.51 18.64
N PRO A 565 -12.40 18.40 19.52
CA PRO A 565 -12.33 19.84 19.22
C PRO A 565 -11.57 20.17 17.93
N MET A 566 -10.44 19.50 17.69
CA MET A 566 -9.68 19.68 16.45
C MET A 566 -10.52 19.32 15.21
N LEU A 567 -11.23 18.20 15.23
CA LEU A 567 -12.09 17.77 14.12
C LEU A 567 -13.32 18.67 13.95
N GLU A 568 -13.94 19.12 15.04
CA GLU A 568 -15.05 20.09 15.00
C GLU A 568 -14.61 21.39 14.35
N SER A 569 -13.38 21.84 14.60
CA SER A 569 -12.81 23.02 13.96
C SER A 569 -12.63 22.89 12.44
N LEU A 570 -12.74 21.69 11.88
CA LEU A 570 -12.58 21.41 10.45
C LEU A 570 -13.91 21.18 9.71
N ALA A 571 -15.05 21.21 10.41
CA ALA A 571 -16.36 21.00 9.79
C ALA A 571 -16.74 22.10 8.78
N ASP A 572 -16.14 23.29 8.89
CA ASP A 572 -16.28 24.44 7.98
C ASP A 572 -14.98 24.73 7.19
N HIS A 573 -14.12 23.71 7.03
CA HIS A 573 -12.86 23.87 6.31
C HIS A 573 -13.10 24.13 4.79
N PRO A 574 -12.33 25.03 4.13
CA PRO A 574 -12.54 25.37 2.72
C PRO A 574 -12.25 24.22 1.73
N ASP A 575 -11.34 23.30 2.08
CA ASP A 575 -11.13 22.07 1.32
C ASP A 575 -12.18 21.01 1.68
N SER A 576 -12.97 20.58 0.69
CA SER A 576 -14.06 19.61 0.85
C SER A 576 -13.58 18.26 1.37
N ALA A 577 -12.44 17.75 0.90
CA ALA A 577 -11.93 16.45 1.35
C ALA A 577 -11.55 16.46 2.85
N THR A 578 -10.98 17.57 3.33
CA THR A 578 -10.68 17.78 4.75
C THR A 578 -11.96 17.87 5.58
N LYS A 579 -12.96 18.60 5.07
CA LYS A 579 -14.28 18.71 5.70
C LYS A 579 -14.98 17.35 5.79
N ASP A 580 -15.10 16.64 4.67
CA ASP A 580 -15.78 15.34 4.58
C ASP A 580 -15.13 14.31 5.52
N LEU A 581 -13.80 14.31 5.61
CA LEU A 581 -13.06 13.48 6.57
C LEU A 581 -13.41 13.85 8.01
N ALA A 582 -13.45 15.14 8.35
CA ALA A 582 -13.75 15.59 9.71
C ALA A 582 -15.18 15.22 10.11
N GLU A 583 -16.16 15.48 9.24
CA GLU A 583 -17.56 15.11 9.45
C GLU A 583 -17.72 13.60 9.63
N TRP A 584 -17.06 12.80 8.78
CA TRP A 584 -17.05 11.34 8.93
C TRP A 584 -16.40 10.90 10.24
N ALA A 585 -15.25 11.46 10.60
CA ALA A 585 -14.53 11.09 11.81
C ALA A 585 -15.31 11.46 13.08
N LEU A 586 -16.06 12.56 13.07
CA LEU A 586 -16.90 13.00 14.19
C LEU A 586 -18.02 12.01 14.53
N LYS A 587 -18.55 11.27 13.55
CA LYS A 587 -19.55 10.20 13.77
C LYS A 587 -19.04 9.07 14.67
N ARG A 588 -17.73 8.96 14.87
CA ARG A 588 -17.12 7.96 15.76
C ARG A 588 -17.25 8.30 17.23
N PHE A 589 -17.44 9.57 17.57
CA PHE A 589 -17.54 10.00 18.95
C PHE A 589 -18.96 9.75 19.46
N ASP A 590 -19.09 9.31 20.72
CA ASP A 590 -20.40 9.27 21.36
C ASP A 590 -20.94 10.70 21.63
N ALA A 591 -22.19 10.80 22.05
CA ALA A 591 -22.85 12.10 22.29
C ALA A 591 -22.09 12.97 23.31
N ARG A 592 -21.35 12.35 24.25
CA ARG A 592 -20.56 13.04 25.27
C ARG A 592 -19.14 13.37 24.79
N GLY A 593 -18.67 12.70 23.74
CA GLY A 593 -17.30 12.80 23.24
C GLY A 593 -16.29 11.97 24.03
N ASP A 594 -16.74 11.16 24.99
CA ASP A 594 -15.85 10.43 25.91
C ASP A 594 -15.34 9.13 25.29
N ARG A 595 -16.16 8.49 24.45
CA ARG A 595 -15.84 7.22 23.77
C ARG A 595 -15.70 7.43 22.27
N VAL A 596 -14.69 6.79 21.70
CA VAL A 596 -14.44 6.75 20.26
C VAL A 596 -14.68 5.33 19.75
N ARG A 597 -15.59 5.20 18.80
CA ARG A 597 -15.85 3.93 18.10
C ARG A 597 -14.66 3.58 17.18
N PRO A 598 -14.37 2.27 17.01
CA PRO A 598 -13.40 1.82 16.02
C PRO A 598 -13.75 2.31 14.60
N LEU A 599 -12.75 2.41 13.73
CA LEU A 599 -12.93 2.89 12.35
C LEU A 599 -13.88 2.00 11.52
N TYR A 600 -13.93 0.70 11.82
CA TYR A 600 -14.79 -0.26 11.14
C TYR A 600 -16.26 -0.23 11.59
N ASP A 601 -16.59 0.57 12.61
CA ASP A 601 -17.94 0.64 13.20
C ASP A 601 -18.74 1.88 12.77
N THR A 602 -18.16 2.78 11.98
CA THR A 602 -18.86 3.95 11.42
C THR A 602 -19.62 3.61 10.16
N LEU A 603 -20.89 3.28 10.32
CA LEU A 603 -21.90 3.34 9.26
C LEU A 603 -22.72 4.62 9.40
#